data_AF-A0A7Z9R6A0-F1
#
_entry.id   AF-A0A7Z9R6A0-F1
#
_cell.length_a   1.000
_cell.length_b   1.000
_cell.length_c   1.000
_cell.angle_alpha   90.00
_cell.angle_beta   90.00
_cell.angle_gamma   90.00
#
_symmetry.space_group_name_H-M   'P 1'
#
loop_
_entity.id
_entity.type
_entity.pdbx_description
1 polymer ?
#
loop_
_entity_poly.entity_id
_entity_poly.type
_entity_poly.pdbx_seq_one_letter_code
_entity_poly.pdbx_strand_id
1 'polypeptide(L)' 'MLEDPRLNRKKVRVPRRDNYEKRPVLSATIHPDIKKTLVSMSERTGLSISQVTDEVLYTGLIEMQEMDELE' A
#
# COMPACT_ATOMS: atom_id res chain seq x y z
N MET A 1 25.29 4.59 -0.72
CA MET A 1 24.10 3.83 -0.30
C MET A 1 23.42 3.34 -1.57
N LEU A 2 23.12 2.04 -1.68
CA LEU A 2 22.48 1.50 -2.87
C LEU A 2 21.04 2.00 -2.90
N GLU A 3 20.69 2.86 -3.87
CA GLU A 3 19.31 3.30 -4.06
C GLU A 3 18.45 2.07 -4.40
N ASP A 4 17.60 1.63 -3.48
CA ASP A 4 16.61 0.60 -3.80
C ASP A 4 15.55 1.23 -4.72
N PRO A 5 15.40 0.76 -5.97
CA PRO A 5 14.39 1.29 -6.89
C PRO A 5 12.96 1.19 -6.37
N ARG A 6 12.70 0.29 -5.40
CA ARG A 6 11.41 0.11 -4.72
C ARG A 6 11.10 1.21 -3.71
N LEU A 7 12.09 1.99 -3.29
CA LEU A 7 11.94 3.07 -2.30
C LEU A 7 11.83 4.45 -2.95
N ASN A 8 11.76 4.52 -4.28
CA ASN A 8 11.69 5.78 -5.01
C ASN A 8 10.24 6.07 -5.44
N ARG A 9 9.59 7.08 -4.85
CA ARG A 9 8.19 7.46 -5.15
C ARG A 9 7.93 7.74 -6.63
N LYS A 10 8.93 8.21 -7.40
CA LYS A 10 8.80 8.46 -8.84
C LYS A 10 8.82 7.19 -9.69
N LYS A 11 9.33 6.08 -9.17
CA LYS A 11 9.48 4.79 -9.88
C LYS A 11 8.69 3.65 -9.24
N VAL A 12 8.06 3.90 -8.10
CA VAL A 12 7.31 2.92 -7.33
C VAL A 12 6.11 2.41 -8.10
N ARG A 13 6.04 1.08 -8.18
CA ARG A 13 4.88 0.36 -8.70
C ARG A 13 4.51 -0.68 -7.67
N VAL A 14 3.25 -0.67 -7.26
CA VAL A 14 2.71 -1.69 -6.36
C VAL A 14 2.89 -3.06 -7.01
N PRO A 15 3.59 -4.00 -6.37
CA PRO A 15 3.78 -5.31 -6.93
C PRO A 15 2.42 -6.00 -7.12
N ARG A 16 2.23 -6.62 -8.28
CA ARG A 16 0.95 -7.30 -8.57
C ARG A 16 0.80 -8.51 -7.67
N ARG A 17 -0.46 -8.86 -7.36
CA ARG A 17 -0.85 -9.99 -6.52
C ARG A 17 -0.13 -11.30 -6.92
N ASP A 18 -0.01 -11.55 -8.22
CA ASP A 18 0.60 -12.76 -8.77
C ASP A 18 2.12 -12.83 -8.59
N ASN A 19 2.76 -11.71 -8.21
CA ASN A 19 4.21 -11.64 -8.00
C ASN A 19 4.64 -12.16 -6.62
N TYR A 20 3.71 -12.45 -5.71
CA TYR A 20 4.03 -12.92 -4.35
C TYR A 20 3.90 -14.44 -4.28
N GLU A 21 5.03 -15.16 -4.14
CA GLU A 21 5.04 -16.64 -4.05
C GLU A 21 4.29 -17.18 -2.82
N LYS A 22 4.34 -16.46 -1.69
CA LYS A 22 3.61 -16.79 -0.46
C LYS A 22 3.11 -15.50 0.18
N ARG A 23 1.80 -15.23 0.08
CA ARG A 23 1.21 -14.05 0.72
C ARG A 23 0.87 -14.37 2.18
N PRO A 24 1.53 -13.73 3.17
CA PRO A 24 1.03 -13.79 4.54
C PRO A 24 -0.31 -13.03 4.61
N VAL A 25 -1.33 -13.66 5.21
CA VAL A 25 -2.56 -12.96 5.56
C VAL A 25 -2.28 -12.14 6.81
N LEU A 26 -2.22 -10.82 6.64
CA LEU A 26 -2.04 -9.87 7.73
C LEU A 26 -3.41 -9.34 8.16
N SER A 27 -3.64 -9.31 9.48
CA SER A 27 -4.77 -8.62 10.06
C SER A 27 -4.29 -7.29 10.63
N ALA A 28 -4.99 -6.21 10.32
CA ALA A 28 -4.69 -4.87 10.82
C ALA A 28 -5.97 -4.26 11.39
N THR A 29 -5.83 -3.57 12.51
CA THR A 29 -6.93 -2.77 13.09
C THR A 29 -6.84 -1.38 12.51
N ILE A 30 -7.92 -0.92 11.88
CA ILE A 30 -8.00 0.41 11.27
C ILE A 30 -9.25 1.13 11.75
N HIS A 31 -9.22 2.46 11.70
CA HIS A 31 -10.38 3.29 12.04
C HIS A 31 -11.59 2.94 11.13
N PRO A 32 -12.82 2.86 11.67
CA PRO A 32 -14.00 2.47 10.90
C PRO A 32 -14.24 3.31 9.63
N ASP A 33 -13.95 4.60 9.69
CA ASP A 33 -14.14 5.47 8.52
C ASP A 33 -13.11 5.22 7.42
N ILE A 34 -11.88 4.84 7.77
CA ILE A 34 -10.87 4.40 6.79
C ILE A 34 -11.36 3.12 6.11
N LYS A 35 -11.91 2.19 6.88
CA LYS A 35 -12.50 0.96 6.32
C LYS A 35 -13.61 1.26 5.32
N LYS A 36 -14.53 2.18 5.63
CA LYS A 36 -15.61 2.58 4.70
C LYS A 36 -15.05 3.16 3.39
N THR A 37 -14.04 4.02 3.48
CA THR A 37 -13.38 4.60 2.30
C THR A 37 -12.75 3.52 1.42
N LEU A 38 -12.03 2.56 2.01
CA LEU A 38 -11.42 1.45 1.28
C LEU A 38 -12.46 0.54 0.60
N VAL A 39 -13.60 0.29 1.26
CA VAL A 39 -14.71 -0.46 0.68
C VAL A 39 -15.30 0.31 -0.52
N SER A 40 -15.57 1.60 -0.38
CA SER A 40 -16.07 2.44 -1.47
C SER A 40 -15.12 2.48 -2.67
N MET A 41 -13.80 2.55 -2.42
CA MET A 41 -12.79 2.48 -3.48
C MET A 41 -12.78 1.11 -4.18
N SER A 42 -12.93 0.02 -3.43
CA SER A 42 -13.04 -1.34 -3.97
C SER A 42 -14.25 -1.48 -4.89
N GLU A 43 -15.42 -0.99 -4.47
CA GLU A 43 -16.65 -1.01 -5.28
C GLU A 43 -16.51 -0.20 -6.58
N ARG A 44 -15.89 0.99 -6.52
CA ARG A 44 -15.69 1.87 -7.69
C ARG A 44 -14.69 1.32 -8.71
N THR A 45 -13.72 0.53 -8.27
CA THR A 45 -12.61 0.04 -9.11
C THR A 45 -12.79 -1.41 -9.55
N GLY A 46 -13.68 -2.17 -8.89
CA GLY A 46 -13.81 -3.62 -9.09
C GLY A 46 -12.63 -4.43 -8.53
N LEU A 47 -11.71 -3.80 -7.81
CA LEU A 47 -10.60 -4.46 -7.14
C LEU A 47 -11.05 -4.99 -5.77
N SER A 48 -10.43 -6.06 -5.28
CA SER A 48 -10.68 -6.52 -3.91
C SER A 48 -10.20 -5.49 -2.88
N ILE A 49 -10.83 -5.47 -1.69
CA ILE A 49 -10.42 -4.59 -0.59
C ILE A 49 -8.92 -4.76 -0.29
N SER A 50 -8.41 -5.99 -0.29
CA SER A 50 -6.98 -6.24 -0.05
C SER A 50 -6.07 -5.61 -1.11
N GLN A 51 -6.47 -5.61 -2.38
CA GLN A 51 -5.69 -4.98 -3.45
C GLN A 51 -5.71 -3.46 -3.31
N VAL A 52 -6.87 -2.87 -3.03
CA VAL A 52 -6.99 -1.44 -2.77
C VAL A 52 -6.15 -1.04 -1.55
N THR A 53 -6.16 -1.85 -0.48
CA THR A 53 -5.32 -1.58 0.69
C THR A 53 -3.85 -1.71 0.39
N ASP A 54 -3.42 -2.68 -0.43
CA ASP A 54 -2.00 -2.82 -0.80
C ASP A 54 -1.54 -1.58 -1.57
N GLU A 55 -2.36 -1.07 -2.49
CA GLU A 55 -2.05 0.15 -3.25
C GLU A 55 -1.94 1.38 -2.35
N VAL A 56 -2.93 1.59 -1.47
CA VAL A 56 -2.95 2.73 -0.55
C VAL A 56 -1.81 2.65 0.48
N LEU A 57 -1.60 1.47 1.08
CA LEU A 57 -0.61 1.27 2.12
C LEU A 57 0.81 1.38 1.57
N TYR A 58 1.10 0.75 0.42
CA TYR A 58 2.45 0.75 -0.14
C TYR A 58 2.88 2.16 -0.54
N THR A 59 2.02 2.94 -1.19
CA THR A 59 2.32 4.35 -1.50
C THR A 59 2.55 5.17 -0.24
N GLY A 60 1.69 5.03 0.78
CA GLY A 60 1.85 5.74 2.05
C GLY A 60 3.15 5.39 2.80
N LEU A 61 3.57 4.13 2.78
CA LEU A 61 4.84 3.70 3.40
C LEU A 61 6.05 4.31 2.70
N ILE A 62 6.03 4.43 1.37
CA ILE A 62 7.11 5.09 0.63
C ILE A 62 7.15 6.58 0.95
N GLU A 63 5.99 7.24 1.02
CA GLU A 63 5.93 8.65 1.42
C GLU A 63 6.51 8.86 2.82
N MET A 64 6.16 8.00 3.79
CA MET A 64 6.75 8.06 5.13
C MET A 64 8.26 7.80 5.15
N GLN A 65 8.77 6.94 4.28
CA GLN A 65 10.20 6.67 4.14
C GLN A 65 10.97 7.85 3.50
N GLU A 66 10.33 8.60 2.61
CA GLU A 66 10.88 9.80 1.97
C GLU A 66 10.73 11.07 2.82
N MET A 67 9.96 11.04 3.91
CA MET A 67 9.89 12.14 4.86
C MET A 67 11.20 12.22 5.65
N ASP A 68 11.70 13.45 5.86
CA ASP A 68 12.81 13.69 6.77
C ASP A 68 12.44 13.17 8.16
N GLU A 69 13.37 12.47 8.82
CA GLU A 69 13.18 12.06 10.21
C GLU A 69 12.87 13.30 11.05
N LEU A 70 11.78 13.25 11.84
CA LEU A 70 11.44 14.33 12.76
C LEU A 70 12.61 14.47 13.76
N GLU A 71 13.30 15.61 13.72
CA GLU A 71 14.39 15.95 14.65
C GLU A 71 13.90 16.13 16.10
#